data_AF-A0A7Y6PIU3-F1
#
_entry.id   AF-A0A7Y6PIU3-F1
#
_cell.length_a   1.000
_cell.length_b   1.000
_cell.length_c   1.000
_cell.angle_alpha   90.00
_cell.angle_beta   90.00
_cell.angle_gamma   90.00
#
_symmetry.space_group_name_H-M   'P 1'
#
loop_
_entity.id
_entity.type
_entity.pdbx_description
1 polymer ?
#
loop_
_entity_poly.entity_id
_entity_poly.type
_entity_poly.pdbx_seq_one_letter_code
_entity_poly.pdbx_strand_id
1 'polypeptide(L)'
;TKTNYVKSIVTAELRMDLERKKEQSYQGRLYVRFLCFGNGALTALHDRSDGFFRRQIILTTKDKPADRFDDPFLAEKLIAEKEGIFLWMLEGLRRLIAN
;
A
#
# COMPACT_ATOMS: atom_id res chain seq x y z
N THR A 1 8.56 -9.78 -17.73
CA THR A 1 7.58 -10.88 -17.80
C THR A 1 6.76 -11.14 -16.52
N LYS A 2 6.95 -10.44 -15.38
CA LYS A 2 6.24 -10.74 -14.11
C LYS A 2 5.41 -9.58 -13.51
N THR A 3 4.94 -8.62 -14.31
CA THR A 3 4.17 -7.46 -13.79
C THR A 3 2.66 -7.71 -13.73
N ASN A 4 2.17 -8.76 -14.40
CA ASN A 4 0.73 -9.08 -14.42
C ASN A 4 0.18 -9.49 -13.05
N TYR A 5 0.97 -10.15 -12.20
CA TYR A 5 0.53 -10.54 -10.87
C TYR A 5 0.17 -9.35 -9.99
N VAL A 6 0.99 -8.29 -10.00
CA VAL A 6 0.72 -7.08 -9.22
C VAL A 6 -0.58 -6.42 -9.70
N LYS A 7 -0.77 -6.33 -11.02
CA LYS A 7 -2.02 -5.82 -11.60
C LYS A 7 -3.22 -6.65 -11.15
N SER A 8 -3.15 -7.98 -11.26
CA SER A 8 -4.25 -8.87 -10.88
C SER A 8 -4.60 -8.83 -9.38
N ILE A 9 -3.59 -8.68 -8.51
CA ILE A 9 -3.82 -8.50 -7.06
C ILE A 9 -4.48 -7.14 -6.78
N VAL A 10 -3.99 -6.07 -7.42
CA VAL A 10 -4.54 -4.71 -7.25
C VAL A 10 -5.96 -4.58 -7.80
N THR A 11 -6.29 -5.25 -8.90
CA THR A 11 -7.65 -5.22 -9.44
C THR A 11 -8.62 -6.09 -8.66
N ALA A 12 -8.14 -7.17 -8.02
CA ALA A 12 -8.93 -8.13 -7.24
C ALA A 12 -10.15 -8.71 -7.99
N GLU A 13 -10.11 -8.69 -9.32
CA GLU A 13 -11.25 -9.07 -10.18
C GLU A 13 -11.48 -10.58 -10.21
N LEU A 14 -10.46 -11.39 -9.94
CA LEU A 14 -10.51 -12.85 -10.04
C LEU A 14 -9.93 -13.54 -8.81
N ARG A 15 -10.34 -14.79 -8.60
CA ARG A 15 -9.66 -15.69 -7.66
C ARG A 15 -8.22 -15.92 -8.13
N MET A 16 -7.31 -15.98 -7.17
CA MET A 16 -5.89 -16.15 -7.42
C MET A 16 -5.46 -17.51 -6.92
N ASP A 17 -4.52 -18.13 -7.64
CA ASP A 17 -3.87 -19.34 -7.18
C ASP A 17 -2.90 -19.01 -6.06
N LEU A 18 -3.11 -19.59 -4.89
CA LEU A 18 -2.31 -19.39 -3.70
C LEU A 18 -1.43 -20.61 -3.50
N GLU A 19 -0.15 -20.45 -3.82
CA GLU A 19 0.87 -21.48 -3.62
C GLU A 19 1.59 -21.25 -2.29
N ARG A 20 1.45 -22.21 -1.36
CA ARG A 20 2.25 -22.26 -0.12
C ARG A 20 3.25 -23.39 -0.23
N LYS A 21 4.47 -23.15 0.25
CA LYS A 21 5.56 -24.14 0.15
C LYS A 21 5.16 -25.41 0.91
N LYS A 22 5.22 -26.57 0.22
CA LYS A 22 4.85 -27.90 0.74
C LYS A 22 3.35 -28.10 1.00
N GLU A 23 2.49 -27.20 0.51
CA GLU A 23 1.04 -27.36 0.55
C GLU A 23 0.50 -27.42 -0.89
N GLN A 24 -0.66 -28.05 -1.09
CA GLN A 24 -1.34 -28.03 -2.38
C GLN A 24 -1.86 -26.61 -2.67
N SER A 25 -1.70 -26.14 -3.91
CA SER A 25 -2.23 -24.85 -4.31
C SER A 25 -3.75 -24.84 -4.26
N TYR A 26 -4.33 -23.68 -3.92
CA TYR A 26 -5.77 -23.49 -3.90
C TYR A 26 -6.17 -22.11 -4.39
N GLN A 27 -7.41 -22.02 -4.89
CA GLN A 27 -7.97 -20.77 -5.40
C GLN A 27 -8.59 -19.94 -4.27
N GLY A 28 -8.10 -18.73 -4.06
CA GLY A 28 -8.54 -17.83 -2.99
C GLY A 28 -8.84 -16.41 -3.47
N ARG A 29 -9.59 -15.66 -2.66
CA ARG A 29 -9.68 -14.20 -2.78
C ARG A 29 -8.64 -13.57 -1.86
N LEU A 30 -7.92 -12.57 -2.37
CA LEU A 30 -6.97 -11.79 -1.58
C LEU A 30 -7.63 -10.49 -1.09
N TYR A 31 -7.64 -10.28 0.22
CA TYR A 31 -8.10 -9.05 0.85
C TYR A 31 -6.90 -8.23 1.32
N VAL A 32 -6.04 -7.85 0.39
CA VAL A 32 -4.79 -7.14 0.68
C VAL A 32 -4.80 -5.76 0.03
N ARG A 33 -4.09 -4.81 0.65
CA ARG A 33 -3.75 -3.52 0.05
C ARG A 33 -2.23 -3.40 0.01
N PHE A 34 -1.69 -2.95 -1.12
CA PHE A 34 -0.27 -2.66 -1.21
C PHE A 34 0.02 -1.27 -0.68
N LEU A 35 1.04 -1.19 0.19
CA LEU A 35 1.71 0.05 0.56
C LEU A 35 3.13 -0.05 0.00
N CYS A 36 3.45 0.84 -0.94
CA CYS A 36 4.73 0.82 -1.65
C CYS A 36 5.54 2.06 -1.30
N PHE A 37 6.82 1.86 -0.98
CA PHE A 37 7.79 2.93 -0.78
C PHE A 37 8.80 2.89 -1.92
N GLY A 38 9.04 4.02 -2.56
CA GLY A 38 10.00 4.12 -3.64
C GLY A 38 10.25 5.56 -4.04
N ASN A 39 11.43 5.82 -4.61
CA ASN A 39 11.84 7.15 -5.08
C ASN A 39 11.34 7.45 -6.51
N GLY A 40 10.49 6.59 -7.06
CA GLY A 40 9.89 6.73 -8.39
C GLY A 40 8.49 6.14 -8.41
N ALA A 41 7.69 6.55 -9.39
CA ALA A 41 6.34 6.02 -9.55
C ALA A 41 6.36 4.54 -9.91
N LEU A 42 5.48 3.75 -9.28
CA LEU A 42 5.32 2.34 -9.60
C LEU A 42 4.66 2.23 -10.97
N THR A 43 5.41 1.82 -11.98
CA THR A 43 4.92 1.63 -13.34
C THR A 43 4.70 0.14 -13.63
N ALA A 44 3.51 -0.20 -14.12
CA ALA A 44 3.27 -1.53 -14.65
C ALA A 44 3.80 -1.58 -16.09
N LEU A 45 4.88 -2.33 -16.32
CA LEU A 45 5.58 -2.43 -17.61
C LEU A 45 4.66 -2.71 -18.83
N HIS A 46 3.50 -3.33 -18.61
CA HIS A 46 2.55 -3.72 -19.66
C HIS A 46 1.09 -3.45 -19.30
N ASP A 47 0.78 -2.33 -18.64
CA ASP A 47 -0.63 -1.94 -18.46
C ASP A 47 -1.17 -1.14 -19.65
N ARG A 48 -1.89 -1.80 -20.56
CA ARG A 48 -2.55 -1.13 -21.70
C ARG A 48 -3.88 -0.46 -21.36
N SER A 49 -4.40 -0.67 -20.14
CA SER A 49 -5.75 -0.26 -19.75
C SER A 49 -5.77 0.90 -18.75
N ASP A 50 -4.59 1.38 -18.33
CA ASP A 50 -4.35 2.26 -17.19
C ASP A 50 -5.04 1.84 -15.88
N GLY A 51 -5.55 0.61 -15.81
CA GLY A 51 -6.29 0.09 -14.68
C GLY A 51 -5.44 -0.06 -13.43
N PHE A 52 -4.13 -0.23 -13.59
CA PHE A 52 -3.16 -0.21 -12.51
C PHE A 52 -2.94 1.22 -12.01
N PHE A 53 -2.71 2.18 -12.91
CA PHE A 53 -2.47 3.58 -12.54
C PHE A 53 -3.67 4.19 -11.81
N ARG A 54 -4.90 3.97 -12.32
CA ARG A 54 -6.14 4.49 -11.69
C ARG A 54 -6.45 3.96 -10.30
N ARG A 55 -5.76 2.91 -9.84
CA ARG A 55 -5.93 2.31 -8.50
C ARG A 55 -4.80 2.66 -7.54
N GLN A 56 -3.88 3.54 -7.94
CA GLN A 56 -2.82 4.05 -7.09
C GLN A 56 -3.24 5.38 -6.46
N ILE A 57 -2.94 5.54 -5.17
CA ILE A 57 -2.90 6.85 -4.51
C ILE A 57 -1.43 7.18 -4.33
N ILE A 58 -0.93 8.13 -5.12
CA ILE A 58 0.47 8.52 -5.09
C ILE A 58 0.63 9.65 -4.06
N LEU A 59 1.37 9.36 -2.99
CA LEU A 59 1.76 10.35 -2.00
C LEU A 59 3.23 10.70 -2.21
N THR A 60 3.52 11.98 -2.47
CA THR A 60 4.89 12.48 -2.59
C THR A 60 5.30 13.14 -1.28
N THR A 61 6.48 12.78 -0.76
CA THR A 61 7.09 13.46 0.38
C THR A 61 7.83 14.70 -0.11
N LYS A 62 7.81 15.77 0.69
CA LYS A 62 8.65 16.95 0.43
C LYS A 62 10.13 16.60 0.66
N ASP A 63 11.00 17.37 0.03
CA ASP A 63 12.44 17.29 0.30
C ASP A 63 12.74 17.58 1.77
N LYS A 64 13.77 16.90 2.29
CA LYS A 64 14.23 17.08 3.66
C LYS A 64 14.83 18.50 3.81
N PRO A 65 14.37 19.31 4.78
CA PRO A 65 15.02 20.58 5.10
C PRO A 65 16.47 20.38 5.53
N ALA A 66 17.36 21.30 5.14
CA ALA A 66 18.80 21.20 5.41
C ALA A 66 19.13 21.23 6.92
N ASP A 67 18.30 21.91 7.71
CA ASP A 67 18.42 22.08 9.15
C ASP A 67 17.61 21.05 9.95
N ARG A 68 16.97 20.08 9.29
CA ARG A 68 16.16 19.07 9.98
C ARG A 68 17.05 18.14 10.81
N PHE A 69 16.86 18.18 12.13
CA PHE A 69 17.37 17.16 13.04
C PHE A 69 16.62 15.84 12.85
N ASP A 70 17.35 14.76 12.59
CA ASP A 70 16.79 13.41 12.52
C ASP A 70 16.79 12.82 13.93
N ASP A 71 15.61 12.76 14.55
CA ASP A 71 15.44 12.15 15.86
C ASP A 71 15.72 10.63 15.78
N PRO A 72 16.77 10.12 16.45
CA PRO A 72 17.11 8.70 16.41
C PRO A 72 16.08 7.82 17.10
N PHE A 73 15.19 8.40 17.93
CA PHE A 73 14.14 7.69 18.67
C PHE A 73 12.73 7.94 18.10
N LEU A 74 12.63 8.43 16.86
CA LEU A 74 11.36 8.75 16.23
C LEU A 74 10.43 7.53 16.17
N ALA A 75 10.97 6.36 15.88
CA ALA A 75 10.18 5.12 15.77
C ALA A 75 9.52 4.76 17.11
N GLU A 76 10.28 4.83 18.20
CA GLU A 76 9.83 4.53 19.55
C GLU A 76 8.74 5.51 20.00
N LYS A 77 8.92 6.81 19.67
CA LYS A 77 7.92 7.84 19.95
C LYS A 77 6.62 7.59 19.20
N LEU A 78 6.68 7.27 17.91
CA LEU A 78 5.49 6.93 17.11
C LEU A 78 4.79 5.66 17.61
N ILE A 79 5.55 4.66 18.05
CA ILE A 79 4.99 3.43 18.63
C ILE A 79 4.29 3.73 19.96
N ALA A 80 4.85 4.61 20.80
CA ALA A 80 4.22 5.02 22.05
C ALA A 80 2.87 5.73 21.81
N GLU A 81 2.74 6.46 20.72
CA GLU A 81 1.52 7.18 20.34
C GLU A 81 0.53 6.37 19.47
N LYS A 82 0.80 5.08 19.23
CA LYS A 82 0.04 4.25 18.26
C LYS A 82 -1.48 4.34 18.44
N GLU A 83 -1.97 4.35 19.67
CA GLU A 83 -3.42 4.37 19.96
C GLU A 83 -4.06 5.68 19.47
N GLY A 84 -3.40 6.82 19.73
CA GLY A 84 -3.86 8.12 19.24
C GLY A 84 -3.86 8.20 17.72
N ILE A 85 -2.80 7.68 17.08
CA ILE A 85 -2.70 7.61 15.62
C ILE A 85 -3.87 6.78 15.05
N PHE A 86 -4.17 5.61 15.62
CA PHE A 86 -5.27 4.77 15.16
C PHE A 86 -6.65 5.41 15.34
N LEU A 87 -6.89 6.06 16.48
CA LEU A 87 -8.15 6.78 16.72
C LEU A 87 -8.33 7.94 15.74
N TRP A 88 -7.27 8.70 15.48
CA TRP A 88 -7.28 9.77 14.48
C TRP A 88 -7.57 9.24 13.06
N MET A 89 -6.93 8.12 12.68
CA MET A 89 -7.21 7.45 11.40
C MET A 89 -8.65 6.96 11.29
N LEU A 90 -9.20 6.35 12.35
CA LEU A 90 -10.57 5.85 12.37
C LEU A 90 -11.58 7.00 12.19
N GLU A 91 -11.36 8.12 12.88
CA GLU A 91 -12.19 9.31 12.74
C GLU A 91 -12.10 9.91 11.32
N GLY A 92 -10.89 9.94 10.74
CA GLY A 92 -10.69 10.30 9.33
C GLY A 92 -11.49 9.39 8.38
N LEU A 93 -11.44 8.08 8.59
CA LEU A 93 -12.17 7.11 7.77
C LEU A 93 -13.69 7.31 7.86
N ARG A 94 -14.22 7.53 9.06
CA ARG A 94 -15.66 7.79 9.28
C ARG A 94 -16.12 9.03 8.52
N ARG A 95 -15.35 10.12 8.57
CA ARG A 95 -15.64 11.34 7.81
C ARG A 95 -15.61 11.09 6.30
N LEU A 96 -14.64 10.31 5.81
CA LEU A 96 -14.54 9.99 4.38
C LEU A 96 -15.75 9.18 3.88
N ILE A 97 -16.25 8.24 4.67
CA ILE A 97 -17.42 7.42 4.32
C ILE A 97 -18.72 8.24 4.32
N ALA A 98 -18.78 9.30 5.13
CA ALA A 98 -19.96 10.16 5.23
C ALA A 98 -20.06 11.23 4.12
N ASN A 99 -18.99 11.47 3.37
CA ASN A 99 -18.95 12.39 2.21
C ASN A 99 -19.46 11.70 0.94
#